data_AF-A0A3D4HRZ4-F1
#
_entry.id   AF-A0A3D4HRZ4-F1
#
_cell.length_a   1.000
_cell.length_b   1.000
_cell.length_c   1.000
_cell.angle_alpha   90.00
_cell.angle_beta   90.00
_cell.angle_gamma   90.00
#
_symmetry.space_group_name_H-M   'P 1'
#
loop_
_entity.id
_entity.type
_entity.pdbx_description
1 polymer ?
#
loop_
_entity_poly.entity_id
_entity_poly.type
_entity_poly.pdbx_seq_one_letter_code
_entity_poly.pdbx_strand_id
1 'polypeptide(L)'
;DYLQTHDEDLYTIKEKLVFAFPGNYGLYVSMHFGRFLNGTIETEEQRKAYDAIVRYLDHVNLYLPAELSEFLEAFFTVSTKSDAVKIEEETNGRMLEMLTDTEGYLERNHEQIEEYLEYKCSNEYKNSEAAKIQKSMLDFQKESGYQEVLIANMKILSPAYAGYHKKVEAANEIMLKKFPKAKNMYETN
;
A
#
# COMPACT_ATOMS: atom_id res chain seq x y z
N ASP A 1 18.50 -17.55 16.27
CA ASP A 1 17.27 -18.33 16.52
C ASP A 1 16.42 -17.65 17.62
N TYR A 2 15.96 -16.42 17.36
CA TYR A 2 15.16 -15.62 18.31
C TYR A 2 13.68 -16.07 18.31
N LEU A 3 13.24 -16.72 17.23
CA LEU A 3 11.91 -17.29 17.05
C LEU A 3 11.68 -18.58 17.87
N GLN A 4 12.74 -19.27 18.32
CA GLN A 4 12.61 -20.52 19.07
C GLN A 4 12.36 -20.35 20.58
N THR A 5 12.46 -19.14 21.13
CA THR A 5 12.44 -18.93 22.59
C THR A 5 11.17 -18.30 23.14
N HIS A 6 10.22 -17.89 22.28
CA HIS A 6 8.98 -17.25 22.68
C HIS A 6 7.81 -17.86 21.92
N ASP A 7 6.65 -17.94 22.58
CA ASP A 7 5.42 -18.45 21.99
C ASP A 7 5.03 -17.58 20.79
N GLU A 8 5.15 -18.14 19.58
CA GLU A 8 4.90 -17.41 18.34
C GLU A 8 3.50 -16.80 18.31
N ASP A 9 2.54 -17.35 19.04
CA ASP A 9 1.16 -16.89 19.07
C ASP A 9 0.95 -15.56 19.84
N LEU A 10 1.97 -15.09 20.56
CA LEU A 10 1.95 -13.81 21.29
C LEU A 10 2.36 -12.61 20.45
N TYR A 11 2.96 -12.83 19.27
CA TYR A 11 3.39 -11.76 18.38
C TYR A 11 2.25 -11.23 17.52
N THR A 12 2.22 -9.90 17.37
CA THR A 12 1.35 -9.25 16.39
C THR A 12 1.73 -9.69 14.96
N ILE A 13 0.76 -9.64 14.05
CA ILE A 13 1.00 -9.92 12.63
C ILE A 13 2.10 -9.01 12.08
N LYS A 14 2.15 -7.74 12.53
CA LYS A 14 3.20 -6.77 12.18
C LYS A 14 4.58 -7.28 12.57
N GLU A 15 4.77 -7.72 13.81
CA GLU A 15 6.05 -8.24 14.30
C GLU A 15 6.47 -9.50 13.55
N LYS A 16 5.53 -10.41 13.30
CA LYS A 16 5.76 -11.62 12.51
C LYS A 16 6.27 -11.31 11.10
N LEU A 17 5.65 -10.36 10.39
CA LEU A 17 6.10 -9.95 9.05
C LEU A 17 7.46 -9.23 9.08
N VAL A 18 7.74 -8.41 10.10
CA VAL A 18 9.06 -7.77 10.24
C VAL A 18 10.15 -8.83 10.47
N PHE A 19 9.88 -9.87 11.25
CA PHE A 19 10.83 -10.97 11.45
C PHE A 19 11.04 -11.83 10.21
N ALA A 20 9.98 -12.05 9.43
CA ALA A 20 10.07 -12.80 8.18
C ALA A 20 10.85 -12.05 7.09
N PHE A 21 10.81 -10.71 7.08
CA PHE A 21 11.40 -9.86 6.02
C PHE A 21 12.36 -8.80 6.56
N PRO A 22 13.61 -9.16 6.93
CA PRO A 22 14.60 -8.18 7.37
C PRO A 22 14.99 -7.23 6.22
N GLY A 23 15.15 -5.94 6.52
CA GLY A 23 15.59 -4.91 5.56
C GLY A 23 14.48 -3.94 5.12
N ASN A 24 14.73 -3.18 4.04
CA ASN A 24 13.86 -2.09 3.59
C ASN A 24 12.43 -2.54 3.23
N TYR A 25 12.27 -3.80 2.79
CA TYR A 25 10.98 -4.33 2.38
C TYR A 25 10.06 -4.68 3.57
N GLY A 26 10.59 -5.23 4.66
CA GLY A 26 9.82 -5.37 5.91
C GLY A 26 9.42 -4.02 6.50
N LEU A 27 10.29 -3.00 6.34
CA LEU A 27 9.96 -1.62 6.68
C LEU A 27 8.79 -1.07 5.86
N TYR A 28 8.79 -1.32 4.54
CA TYR A 28 7.69 -0.93 3.65
C TYR A 28 6.36 -1.56 4.08
N VAL A 29 6.34 -2.89 4.25
CA VAL A 29 5.14 -3.62 4.67
C VAL A 29 4.64 -3.13 6.02
N SER A 30 5.55 -2.87 6.96
CA SER A 30 5.23 -2.30 8.26
C SER A 30 4.65 -0.88 8.17
N MET A 31 5.17 -0.02 7.29
CA MET A 31 4.67 1.34 7.12
C MET A 31 3.30 1.37 6.39
N HIS A 32 3.12 0.56 5.35
CA HIS A 32 1.89 0.53 4.55
C HIS A 32 0.75 -0.22 5.24
N PHE A 33 1.03 -1.39 5.81
CA PHE A 33 0.00 -2.25 6.38
C PHE A 33 0.01 -2.23 7.91
N GLY A 34 1.10 -1.83 8.57
CA GLY A 34 1.32 -2.10 10.00
C GLY A 34 0.21 -1.66 10.94
N ARG A 35 -0.47 -0.53 10.67
CA ARG A 35 -1.60 -0.08 11.51
C ARG A 35 -2.77 -1.08 11.56
N PHE A 36 -2.90 -1.92 10.53
CA PHE A 36 -3.95 -2.92 10.42
C PHE A 36 -3.50 -4.27 10.99
N LEU A 37 -2.23 -4.41 11.39
CA LEU A 37 -1.59 -5.68 11.72
C LEU A 37 -1.21 -5.79 13.20
N ASN A 38 -1.82 -4.97 14.04
CA ASN A 38 -1.63 -4.97 15.50
C ASN A 38 -2.35 -6.14 16.21
N GLY A 39 -3.20 -6.88 15.51
CA GLY A 39 -3.82 -8.11 16.02
C GLY A 39 -2.88 -9.31 15.95
N THR A 40 -3.23 -10.38 16.66
CA THR A 40 -2.57 -11.69 16.56
C THR A 40 -3.30 -12.58 15.55
N ILE A 41 -2.71 -13.73 15.22
CA ILE A 41 -3.36 -14.77 14.40
C ILE A 41 -4.24 -15.60 15.33
N GLU A 42 -5.56 -15.53 15.14
CA GLU A 42 -6.56 -16.16 16.01
C GLU A 42 -7.21 -17.39 15.37
N THR A 43 -7.22 -17.48 14.03
CA THR A 43 -7.86 -18.58 13.29
C THR A 43 -6.91 -19.33 12.36
N GLU A 44 -7.30 -20.55 12.00
CA GLU A 44 -6.57 -21.37 11.03
C GLU A 44 -6.57 -20.73 9.62
N GLU A 45 -7.65 -20.04 9.25
CA GLU A 45 -7.73 -19.27 8.01
C GLU A 45 -6.74 -18.10 8.00
N GLN A 46 -6.61 -17.38 9.12
CA GLN A 46 -5.60 -16.32 9.26
C GLN A 46 -4.19 -16.89 9.19
N ARG A 47 -3.94 -18.05 9.81
CA ARG A 47 -2.63 -18.73 9.72
C ARG A 47 -2.28 -19.12 8.29
N LYS A 48 -3.21 -19.74 7.57
CA LYS A 48 -3.04 -20.06 6.14
C LYS A 48 -2.78 -18.83 5.29
N ALA A 49 -3.49 -17.73 5.56
CA ALA A 49 -3.30 -16.47 4.85
C ALA A 49 -1.91 -15.86 5.13
N TYR A 50 -1.48 -15.87 6.39
CA TYR A 50 -0.14 -15.46 6.78
C TYR A 50 0.93 -16.29 6.04
N ASP A 51 0.82 -17.61 6.07
CA ASP A 51 1.79 -18.49 5.39
C ASP A 51 1.80 -18.28 3.87
N ALA A 52 0.64 -18.00 3.26
CA ALA A 52 0.54 -17.67 1.85
C ALA A 52 1.23 -16.34 1.53
N ILE A 53 1.10 -15.33 2.40
CA ILE A 53 1.84 -14.07 2.28
C ILE A 53 3.34 -14.32 2.42
N VAL A 54 3.77 -15.09 3.41
CA VAL A 54 5.20 -15.37 3.61
C VAL A 54 5.78 -16.06 2.37
N ARG A 55 5.12 -17.14 1.90
CA ARG A 55 5.53 -17.84 0.67
C ARG A 55 5.52 -16.91 -0.53
N TYR A 56 4.52 -16.06 -0.70
CA TYR A 56 4.49 -15.08 -1.77
C TYR A 56 5.72 -14.17 -1.74
N LEU A 57 5.98 -13.56 -0.58
CA LEU A 57 7.08 -12.61 -0.42
C LEU A 57 8.46 -13.29 -0.59
N ASP A 58 8.60 -14.57 -0.23
CA ASP A 58 9.81 -15.36 -0.52
C ASP A 58 10.09 -15.52 -2.03
N HIS A 59 9.03 -15.58 -2.85
CA HIS A 59 9.12 -15.82 -4.29
C HIS A 59 9.03 -14.53 -5.13
N VAL A 60 8.45 -13.46 -4.58
CA VAL A 60 8.26 -12.17 -5.26
C VAL A 60 9.57 -11.40 -5.47
N ASN A 61 10.69 -11.96 -5.01
CA ASN A 61 12.06 -11.48 -5.27
C ASN A 61 12.47 -11.53 -6.77
N LEU A 62 11.49 -11.55 -7.68
CA LEU A 62 11.64 -11.23 -9.09
C LEU A 62 12.07 -9.76 -9.20
N TYR A 63 13.39 -9.57 -9.29
CA TYR A 63 14.13 -8.37 -9.68
C TYR A 63 13.26 -7.12 -9.89
N LEU A 64 13.01 -6.37 -8.81
CA LEU A 64 12.61 -4.97 -8.92
C LEU A 64 13.57 -4.29 -9.91
N PRO A 65 13.07 -3.59 -10.95
CA PRO A 65 13.93 -2.82 -11.83
C PRO A 65 14.85 -1.92 -10.99
N ALA A 66 16.13 -1.84 -11.33
CA ALA A 66 17.13 -1.15 -10.52
C ALA A 66 16.69 0.29 -10.18
N GLU A 67 16.12 1.00 -11.15
CA GLU A 67 15.56 2.33 -11.01
C GLU A 67 14.43 2.42 -9.97
N LEU A 68 13.54 1.43 -9.93
CA LEU A 68 12.47 1.34 -8.93
C LEU A 68 13.03 0.99 -7.55
N SER A 69 14.04 0.10 -7.50
CA SER A 69 14.74 -0.24 -6.25
C SER A 69 15.42 0.98 -5.65
N GLU A 70 16.21 1.72 -6.44
CA GLU A 70 16.89 2.95 -6.01
C GLU A 70 15.91 4.03 -5.56
N PHE A 71 14.79 4.20 -6.28
CA PHE A 71 13.73 5.13 -5.88
C PHE A 71 13.15 4.77 -4.51
N LEU A 72 12.81 3.50 -4.29
CA LEU A 72 12.26 3.03 -3.02
C LEU A 72 13.27 3.21 -1.89
N GLU A 73 14.54 2.85 -2.10
CA GLU A 73 15.62 3.04 -1.12
C GLU A 73 15.81 4.52 -0.75
N ALA A 74 15.82 5.41 -1.74
CA ALA A 74 15.91 6.85 -1.52
C ALA A 74 14.71 7.38 -0.73
N PHE A 75 13.50 6.95 -1.09
CA PHE A 75 12.28 7.29 -0.38
C PHE A 75 12.35 6.86 1.10
N PHE A 76 12.69 5.60 1.40
CA PHE A 76 12.82 5.13 2.77
C PHE A 76 13.92 5.83 3.55
N THR A 77 15.06 6.13 2.90
CA THR A 77 16.16 6.85 3.54
C THR A 77 15.75 8.28 3.92
N VAL A 78 14.95 8.95 3.09
CA VAL A 78 14.39 10.27 3.42
C VAL A 78 13.34 10.14 4.53
N SER A 79 12.42 9.18 4.42
CA SER A 79 11.36 8.95 5.40
C SER A 79 11.90 8.62 6.80
N THR A 80 12.99 7.86 6.89
CA THR A 80 13.67 7.51 8.16
C THR A 80 14.45 8.69 8.76
N LYS A 81 14.88 9.66 7.95
CA LYS A 81 15.51 10.92 8.41
C LYS A 81 14.49 11.97 8.82
N SER A 82 13.30 11.96 8.22
CA SER A 82 12.13 12.68 8.72
C SER A 82 11.48 11.94 9.88
N ASP A 83 10.60 12.61 10.64
CA ASP A 83 9.77 11.94 11.64
C ASP A 83 8.74 11.05 10.91
N ALA A 84 9.14 9.81 10.61
CA ALA A 84 8.34 8.83 9.87
C ALA A 84 6.96 8.61 10.52
N VAL A 85 6.90 8.67 11.86
CA VAL A 85 5.66 8.56 12.63
C VAL A 85 4.74 9.72 12.30
N LYS A 86 5.26 10.94 12.26
CA LYS A 86 4.48 12.13 11.91
C LYS A 86 3.97 12.10 10.46
N ILE A 87 4.80 11.69 9.50
CA ILE A 87 4.38 11.56 8.08
C ILE A 87 3.28 10.50 7.95
N GLU A 88 3.44 9.38 8.64
CA GLU A 88 2.41 8.35 8.72
C GLU A 88 1.12 8.94 9.30
N GLU A 89 1.15 9.56 10.48
CA GLU A 89 -0.03 10.16 11.13
C GLU A 89 -0.76 11.17 10.24
N GLU A 90 -0.03 12.09 9.59
CA GLU A 90 -0.61 13.11 8.72
C GLU A 90 -1.29 12.49 7.48
N THR A 91 -0.60 11.56 6.81
CA THR A 91 -1.14 10.86 5.63
C THR A 91 -2.38 10.06 6.01
N ASN A 92 -2.37 9.47 7.19
CA ASN A 92 -3.45 8.63 7.70
C ASN A 92 -4.66 9.46 8.09
N GLY A 93 -4.43 10.59 8.75
CA GLY A 93 -5.49 11.53 9.12
C GLY A 93 -6.24 12.02 7.89
N ARG A 94 -5.52 12.42 6.83
CA ARG A 94 -6.14 12.85 5.56
C ARG A 94 -6.93 11.74 4.89
N MET A 95 -6.37 10.53 4.82
CA MET A 95 -7.08 9.38 4.28
C MET A 95 -8.33 9.03 5.11
N LEU A 96 -8.24 9.10 6.44
CA LEU A 96 -9.38 8.83 7.31
C LEU A 96 -10.48 9.88 7.15
N GLU A 97 -10.12 11.16 7.03
CA GLU A 97 -11.06 12.25 6.76
C GLU A 97 -11.81 11.99 5.45
N MET A 98 -11.07 11.74 4.36
CA MET A 98 -11.64 11.45 3.05
C MET A 98 -12.53 10.21 3.06
N LEU A 99 -12.14 9.13 3.76
CA LEU A 99 -12.96 7.91 3.84
C LEU A 99 -14.16 8.03 4.79
N THR A 100 -14.19 9.05 5.66
CA THR A 100 -15.31 9.30 6.56
C THR A 100 -16.42 10.10 5.87
N ASP A 101 -16.05 11.09 5.07
CA ASP A 101 -16.96 11.93 4.28
C ASP A 101 -16.41 12.12 2.86
N THR A 102 -16.52 11.07 2.04
CA THR A 102 -15.94 11.09 0.68
C THR A 102 -16.60 12.13 -0.20
N GLU A 103 -17.93 12.24 -0.20
CA GLU A 103 -18.62 13.19 -1.06
C GLU A 103 -18.28 14.64 -0.68
N GLY A 104 -18.37 14.98 0.61
CA GLY A 104 -18.02 16.32 1.06
C GLY A 104 -16.55 16.63 0.90
N TYR A 105 -15.64 15.67 1.09
CA TYR A 105 -14.21 15.87 0.82
C TYR A 105 -13.96 16.18 -0.65
N LEU A 106 -14.55 15.41 -1.57
CA LEU A 106 -14.40 15.63 -3.01
C LEU A 106 -14.98 16.99 -3.46
N GLU A 107 -16.06 17.45 -2.84
CA GLU A 107 -16.66 18.75 -3.13
C GLU A 107 -15.79 19.90 -2.63
N ARG A 108 -15.28 19.81 -1.39
CA ARG A 108 -14.39 20.85 -0.82
C ARG A 108 -13.07 20.98 -1.56
N ASN A 109 -12.58 19.89 -2.16
CA ASN A 109 -11.29 19.84 -2.85
C ASN A 109 -11.41 19.75 -4.37
N HIS A 110 -12.59 20.04 -4.94
CA HIS A 110 -12.89 19.81 -6.36
C HIS A 110 -11.87 20.43 -7.32
N GLU A 111 -11.59 21.73 -7.18
CA GLU A 111 -10.67 22.47 -8.07
C GLU A 111 -9.25 21.88 -8.02
N GLN A 112 -8.73 21.62 -6.82
CA GLN A 112 -7.40 21.02 -6.64
C GLN A 112 -7.32 19.62 -7.24
N ILE A 113 -8.40 18.83 -7.13
CA ILE A 113 -8.49 17.51 -7.75
C ILE A 113 -8.50 17.63 -9.28
N GLU A 114 -9.26 18.55 -9.85
CA GLU A 114 -9.29 18.75 -11.31
C GLU A 114 -7.92 19.17 -11.86
N GLU A 115 -7.27 20.16 -11.25
CA GLU A 115 -5.93 20.60 -11.64
C GLU A 115 -4.93 19.44 -11.59
N TYR A 116 -4.98 18.64 -10.52
CA TYR A 116 -4.11 17.46 -10.38
C TYR A 116 -4.40 16.42 -11.46
N LEU A 117 -5.67 16.15 -11.78
CA LEU A 117 -6.05 15.23 -12.85
C LEU A 117 -5.58 15.71 -14.22
N GLU A 118 -5.67 17.00 -14.49
CA GLU A 118 -5.19 17.60 -15.74
C GLU A 118 -3.68 17.48 -15.88
N TYR A 119 -2.94 17.80 -14.82
CA TYR A 119 -1.50 17.58 -14.78
C TYR A 119 -1.15 16.11 -15.01
N LYS A 120 -1.81 15.18 -14.31
CA LYS A 120 -1.57 13.73 -14.46
C LYS A 120 -1.87 13.20 -15.85
N CYS A 121 -2.82 13.80 -16.56
CA CYS A 121 -3.17 13.44 -17.95
C CYS A 121 -2.29 14.14 -18.99
N SER A 122 -1.50 15.15 -18.60
CA SER A 122 -0.68 15.95 -19.50
C SER A 122 0.50 15.16 -20.11
N ASN A 123 0.99 15.64 -21.26
CA ASN A 123 2.21 15.11 -21.87
C ASN A 123 3.45 15.37 -21.01
N GLU A 124 3.46 16.46 -20.23
CA GLU A 124 4.54 16.77 -19.30
C GLU A 124 4.69 15.65 -18.27
N TYR A 125 3.60 15.28 -17.60
CA TYR A 125 3.62 14.20 -16.64
C TYR A 125 3.93 12.85 -17.30
N LYS A 126 3.26 12.51 -18.39
CA LYS A 126 3.43 11.21 -19.07
C LYS A 126 4.85 10.95 -19.55
N ASN A 127 5.63 12.00 -19.86
CA ASN A 127 7.04 11.89 -20.26
C ASN A 127 8.02 12.04 -19.09
N SER A 128 7.54 12.27 -17.86
CA SER A 128 8.38 12.44 -16.68
C SER A 128 8.92 11.12 -16.13
N GLU A 129 10.03 11.18 -15.39
CA GLU A 129 10.55 10.03 -14.64
C GLU A 129 9.55 9.49 -13.62
N ALA A 130 8.72 10.36 -13.03
CA ALA A 130 7.67 9.94 -12.11
C ALA A 130 6.62 9.04 -12.78
N ALA A 131 6.27 9.29 -14.04
CA ALA A 131 5.36 8.41 -14.78
C ALA A 131 6.00 7.07 -15.12
N LYS A 132 7.30 7.03 -15.45
CA LYS A 132 8.04 5.78 -15.68
C LYS A 132 8.10 4.91 -14.43
N ILE A 133 8.40 5.50 -13.27
CA ILE A 133 8.41 4.82 -11.98
C ILE A 133 7.01 4.31 -11.63
N GLN A 134 5.98 5.15 -11.83
CA GLN A 134 4.60 4.75 -11.59
C GLN A 134 4.20 3.54 -12.45
N LYS A 135 4.53 3.56 -13.75
CA LYS A 135 4.27 2.45 -14.66
C LYS A 135 4.98 1.17 -14.21
N SER A 136 6.27 1.27 -13.89
CA SER A 136 7.07 0.13 -13.41
C SER A 136 6.47 -0.49 -12.15
N MET A 137 5.95 0.33 -11.23
CA MET A 137 5.30 -0.15 -10.01
C MET A 137 3.96 -0.85 -10.33
N LEU A 138 3.17 -0.34 -11.28
CA LEU A 138 1.91 -0.96 -11.70
C LEU A 138 2.15 -2.31 -12.40
N ASP A 139 3.12 -2.35 -13.32
CA ASP A 139 3.49 -3.56 -14.03
C ASP A 139 4.00 -4.62 -13.04
N PHE A 140 4.86 -4.22 -12.10
CA PHE A 140 5.28 -5.10 -11.00
C PHE A 140 4.08 -5.65 -10.23
N GLN A 141 3.15 -4.81 -9.77
CA GLN A 141 1.98 -5.30 -9.01
C GLN A 141 1.12 -6.28 -9.81
N LYS A 142 0.97 -6.06 -11.12
CA LYS A 142 0.19 -6.92 -12.01
C LYS A 142 0.87 -8.27 -12.26
N GLU A 143 2.19 -8.28 -12.43
CA GLU A 143 2.95 -9.49 -12.75
C GLU A 143 3.35 -10.29 -11.51
N SER A 144 3.47 -9.63 -10.37
CA SER A 144 3.99 -10.25 -9.16
C SER A 144 2.96 -11.11 -8.43
N GLY A 145 1.66 -10.94 -8.71
CA GLY A 145 0.56 -11.52 -7.93
C GLY A 145 0.18 -10.67 -6.70
N TYR A 146 0.51 -9.38 -6.71
CA TYR A 146 0.28 -8.47 -5.58
C TYR A 146 -1.20 -8.42 -5.18
N GLN A 147 -2.11 -8.33 -6.15
CA GLN A 147 -3.54 -8.25 -5.86
C GLN A 147 -4.10 -9.62 -5.46
N GLU A 148 -3.74 -10.66 -6.23
CA GLU A 148 -4.30 -12.01 -6.13
C GLU A 148 -3.81 -12.76 -4.90
N VAL A 149 -2.60 -12.48 -4.44
CA VAL A 149 -1.98 -13.17 -3.31
C VAL A 149 -1.82 -12.24 -2.12
N LEU A 150 -1.07 -11.13 -2.25
CA LEU A 150 -0.79 -10.29 -1.09
C LEU A 150 -2.05 -9.60 -0.57
N ILE A 151 -2.78 -8.84 -1.41
CA ILE A 151 -3.97 -8.10 -0.97
C ILE A 151 -5.10 -9.06 -0.55
N ALA A 152 -5.34 -10.12 -1.31
CA ALA A 152 -6.35 -11.12 -0.99
C ALA A 152 -6.13 -11.76 0.39
N ASN A 153 -4.90 -12.21 0.67
CA ASN A 153 -4.58 -12.80 1.97
C ASN A 153 -4.52 -11.74 3.07
N MET A 154 -4.13 -10.50 2.78
CA MET A 154 -4.12 -9.42 3.78
C MET A 154 -5.53 -9.12 4.31
N LYS A 155 -6.55 -9.20 3.44
CA LYS A 155 -7.97 -9.04 3.84
C LYS A 155 -8.44 -10.17 4.76
N ILE A 156 -7.95 -11.39 4.58
CA ILE A 156 -8.25 -12.53 5.46
C ILE A 156 -7.50 -12.38 6.79
N LEU A 157 -6.22 -12.02 6.69
CA LEU A 157 -5.32 -11.90 7.83
C LEU A 157 -5.73 -10.78 8.79
N SER A 158 -6.23 -9.66 8.27
CA SER A 158 -6.64 -8.51 9.07
C SER A 158 -8.08 -8.04 8.76
N PRO A 159 -9.03 -8.26 9.67
CA PRO A 159 -10.38 -7.68 9.56
C PRO A 159 -10.37 -6.15 9.48
N ALA A 160 -9.42 -5.50 10.17
CA ALA A 160 -9.24 -4.06 10.11
C ALA A 160 -8.83 -3.61 8.70
N TYR A 161 -7.91 -4.33 8.06
CA TYR A 161 -7.51 -4.07 6.68
C TYR A 161 -8.66 -4.32 5.70
N ALA A 162 -9.41 -5.41 5.87
CA ALA A 162 -10.58 -5.68 5.03
C ALA A 162 -11.64 -4.57 5.12
N GLY A 163 -11.91 -4.09 6.33
CA GLY A 163 -12.83 -2.97 6.56
C GLY A 163 -12.34 -1.67 5.92
N TYR A 164 -11.04 -1.36 6.04
CA TYR A 164 -10.43 -0.22 5.38
C TYR A 164 -10.51 -0.32 3.86
N HIS A 165 -10.13 -1.46 3.28
CA HIS A 165 -10.14 -1.68 1.84
C HIS A 165 -11.53 -1.52 1.25
N LYS A 166 -12.57 -2.01 1.93
CA LYS A 166 -13.96 -1.84 1.50
C LYS A 166 -14.38 -0.36 1.43
N LYS A 167 -13.93 0.46 2.38
CA LYS A 167 -14.17 1.91 2.35
C LYS A 167 -13.44 2.57 1.18
N VAL A 168 -12.20 2.15 0.92
CA VAL A 168 -11.43 2.65 -0.24
C VAL A 168 -12.11 2.31 -1.56
N GLU A 169 -12.60 1.08 -1.74
CA GLU A 169 -13.36 0.67 -2.94
C GLU A 169 -14.62 1.53 -3.13
N ALA A 170 -15.40 1.73 -2.06
CA ALA A 170 -16.60 2.57 -2.12
C ALA A 170 -16.26 4.04 -2.45
N ALA A 171 -15.20 4.58 -1.84
CA ALA A 171 -14.74 5.94 -2.12
C ALA A 171 -14.26 6.09 -3.57
N ASN A 172 -13.55 5.09 -4.10
CA ASN A 172 -13.12 5.06 -5.48
C ASN A 172 -14.31 5.06 -6.46
N GLU A 173 -15.38 4.31 -6.18
CA GLU A 173 -16.60 4.35 -7.01
C GLU A 173 -17.21 5.75 -7.08
N ILE A 174 -17.25 6.47 -5.94
CA ILE A 174 -17.75 7.86 -5.89
C ILE A 174 -16.81 8.79 -6.68
N MET A 175 -15.50 8.66 -6.47
CA MET A 175 -14.49 9.45 -7.17
C MET A 175 -14.59 9.28 -8.69
N LEU A 176 -14.73 8.04 -9.18
CA LEU A 176 -14.84 7.76 -10.62
C LEU A 176 -16.16 8.25 -11.23
N LYS A 177 -17.22 8.36 -10.42
CA LYS A 177 -18.50 8.97 -10.85
C LYS A 177 -18.39 10.49 -10.95
N LYS A 178 -17.79 11.14 -9.95
CA LYS A 178 -17.63 12.61 -9.91
C LYS A 178 -16.53 13.11 -10.87
N PHE A 179 -15.46 12.35 -11.03
CA PHE A 179 -14.31 12.69 -11.87
C PHE A 179 -13.99 11.56 -12.87
N PRO A 180 -14.74 11.43 -13.98
CA PRO A 180 -14.51 10.37 -14.96
C PRO A 180 -13.10 10.36 -15.56
N LYS A 181 -12.45 11.53 -15.68
CA LYS A 181 -11.05 11.68 -16.13
C LYS A 181 -10.06 10.89 -15.27
N ALA A 182 -10.38 10.61 -14.00
CA ALA A 182 -9.52 9.85 -13.10
C ALA A 182 -9.23 8.42 -13.59
N LYS A 183 -10.10 7.85 -14.43
CA LYS A 183 -9.85 6.55 -15.09
C LYS A 183 -8.58 6.56 -15.93
N ASN A 184 -8.26 7.70 -16.53
CA ASN A 184 -7.16 7.84 -17.47
C ASN A 184 -5.83 8.14 -16.76
N MET A 185 -5.82 8.32 -15.44
CA MET A 185 -4.60 8.63 -14.67
C MET A 185 -3.55 7.53 -14.74
N TYR A 186 -3.98 6.29 -14.98
CA TYR A 186 -3.12 5.11 -15.03
C TYR A 186 -3.04 4.52 -16.45
N GLU A 187 -3.75 5.11 -17.42
CA GLU A 187 -3.61 4.76 -18.82
C GLU A 187 -2.31 5.36 -19.36
N THR A 188 -1.34 4.48 -19.63
CA THR A 188 -0.12 4.85 -20.37
C THR A 188 -0.31 4.46 -21.83
N ASN A 189 0.04 5.37 -22.74
CA ASN A 189 0.08 5.08 -24.19
C ASN A 189 1.04 3.93 -24.50
#